data_AF-A0A2T4Y9A7-F1
#
_entry.id   AF-A0A2T4Y9A7-F1
#
_cell.length_a   1.000
_cell.length_b   1.000
_cell.length_c   1.000
_cell.angle_alpha   90.00
_cell.angle_beta   90.00
_cell.angle_gamma   90.00
#
_symmetry.space_group_name_H-M   'P 1'
#
loop_
_entity.id
_entity.type
_entity.pdbx_description
1 polymer ?
#
loop_
_entity_poly.entity_id
_entity_poly.type
_entity_poly.pdbx_seq_one_letter_code
_entity_poly.pdbx_strand_id
1 'polypeptide(L)' 'MIITTVDEYEAATHRARQLADHPEGTPESTELAEIIAAITIWDAPHDDASAWND' A
#
# COMPACT_ATOMS: atom_id res chain seq x y z
N MET A 1 8.66 -1.74 -5.13
CA MET A 1 8.50 -2.62 -3.96
C MET A 1 7.39 -3.63 -4.24
N ILE A 2 7.47 -4.88 -3.76
CA ILE A 2 6.39 -5.88 -3.91
C ILE A 2 6.03 -6.39 -2.51
N ILE A 3 4.76 -6.29 -2.14
CA ILE A 3 4.23 -6.82 -0.87
C ILE A 3 3.86 -8.28 -1.10
N THR A 4 4.30 -9.19 -0.22
CA THR A 4 4.02 -10.63 -0.35
C THR A 4 3.33 -11.21 0.89
N THR A 5 3.32 -10.47 1.99
CA THR A 5 2.76 -10.88 3.28
C THR A 5 1.92 -9.78 3.92
N VAL A 6 1.06 -10.16 4.86
CA VAL A 6 0.22 -9.21 5.63
C VAL A 6 1.07 -8.26 6.47
N ASP A 7 2.18 -8.73 7.05
CA ASP A 7 3.10 -7.88 7.85
C ASP A 7 3.73 -6.78 6.97
N GLU A 8 4.13 -7.12 5.74
CA GLU A 8 4.61 -6.14 4.76
C GLU A 8 3.52 -5.15 4.33
N TYR A 9 2.26 -5.60 4.24
CA TYR A 9 1.11 -4.73 3.97
C TYR A 9 0.87 -3.74 5.11
N GLU A 10 0.92 -4.20 6.36
CA GLU A 10 0.78 -3.34 7.55
C GLU A 10 1.92 -2.32 7.64
N ALA A 11 3.16 -2.77 7.40
CA ALA A 11 4.33 -1.89 7.36
C ALA A 11 4.24 -0.85 6.23
N ALA A 12 3.81 -1.27 5.03
CA ALA A 12 3.57 -0.40 3.88
C ALA A 12 2.49 0.65 4.21
N THR A 13 1.37 0.23 4.80
CA THR A 13 0.26 1.13 5.16
C THR A 13 0.69 2.14 6.24
N HIS A 14 1.44 1.70 7.25
CA HIS A 14 1.97 2.58 8.29
C HIS A 14 2.97 3.61 7.72
N ARG A 15 3.77 3.20 6.74
CA ARG A 15 4.71 4.08 6.04
C ARG A 15 3.99 5.08 5.14
N ALA A 16 2.99 4.63 4.36
CA ALA A 16 2.15 5.48 3.55
C ALA A 16 1.48 6.58 4.41
N ARG A 17 0.98 6.24 5.59
CA ARG A 17 0.36 7.21 6.51
C ARG A 17 1.34 8.25 7.04
N GLN A 18 2.58 7.86 7.32
CA GLN A 18 3.62 8.82 7.72
C GLN A 18 4.00 9.76 6.57
N LEU A 19 4.06 9.26 5.34
CA LEU A 19 4.39 10.04 4.16
C LEU A 19 3.20 10.92 3.69
N ALA A 20 1.97 10.55 4.02
CA ALA A 20 0.76 11.33 3.71
C ALA A 20 0.68 12.66 4.47
N ASP A 21 1.41 12.79 5.59
CA ASP A 21 1.53 14.05 6.34
C ASP A 21 2.51 15.04 5.66
N HIS A 22 3.29 14.59 4.67
CA HIS A 22 4.22 15.43 3.93
C HIS A 22 3.54 16.13 2.73
N PRO A 23 3.93 17.38 2.42
CA PRO A 23 3.33 18.14 1.32
C PRO A 23 3.63 17.52 -0.06
N GLU A 24 2.65 17.62 -0.96
CA GLU A 24 2.76 17.16 -2.35
C GLU A 24 3.93 17.83 -3.10
N GLY A 25 4.65 17.05 -3.91
CA GLY A 25 5.80 17.53 -4.69
C GLY A 25 7.16 17.33 -3.99
N THR A 26 7.17 16.64 -2.85
CA THR A 26 8.37 16.18 -2.16
C THR A 26 8.75 14.76 -2.64
N PRO A 27 10.03 14.34 -2.52
CA PRO A 27 10.42 12.95 -2.82
C PRO A 27 9.63 11.93 -1.99
N GLU A 28 9.16 12.31 -0.81
CA GLU A 28 8.26 11.53 0.04
C GLU A 28 6.92 11.23 -0.64
N SER A 29 6.39 12.14 -1.47
CA SER A 29 5.18 11.88 -2.28
C SER A 29 5.42 10.83 -3.36
N THR A 30 6.64 10.78 -3.92
CA THR A 30 7.02 9.71 -4.87
C THR A 30 7.10 8.37 -4.15
N GLU A 31 7.74 8.31 -2.97
CA GLU A 31 7.78 7.10 -2.15
C GLU A 31 6.36 6.63 -1.75
N LEU A 32 5.45 7.58 -1.44
CA LEU A 32 4.05 7.29 -1.16
C LEU A 32 3.34 6.64 -2.35
N ALA A 33 3.49 7.18 -3.57
CA ALA A 33 2.94 6.57 -4.78
C ALA A 33 3.52 5.17 -5.02
N GLU A 34 4.82 5.01 -4.75
CA GLU A 34 5.59 3.76 -4.60
C GLU A 34 4.80 2.67 -3.85
N ILE A 35 4.45 3.04 -2.62
CA ILE A 35 3.86 2.18 -1.60
C ILE A 35 2.38 1.91 -1.91
N ILE A 36 1.62 2.93 -2.30
CA ILE A 36 0.20 2.78 -2.68
C ILE A 36 0.07 1.80 -3.85
N ALA A 37 0.93 1.92 -4.88
CA ALA A 37 0.92 1.00 -6.01
C ALA A 37 1.23 -0.45 -5.58
N ALA A 38 2.18 -0.65 -4.66
CA ALA A 38 2.49 -1.97 -4.12
C ALA A 38 1.32 -2.57 -3.32
N ILE A 39 0.61 -1.75 -2.53
CA ILE A 39 -0.61 -2.13 -1.82
C ILE A 39 -1.68 -2.54 -2.82
N THR A 40 -1.98 -1.72 -3.84
CA THR A 40 -2.99 -2.03 -4.87
C THR A 40 -2.69 -3.33 -5.63
N ILE A 41 -1.42 -3.62 -5.93
CA ILE A 41 -1.02 -4.86 -6.60
C ILE A 41 -1.22 -6.08 -5.69
N TRP A 42 -0.93 -5.96 -4.39
CA TRP A 42 -1.17 -7.02 -3.43
C TRP A 42 -2.67 -7.23 -3.15
N ASP A 43 -3.44 -6.14 -3.16
CA ASP A 43 -4.88 -6.15 -2.95
C ASP A 43 -5.62 -6.81 -4.12
N ALA A 44 -5.19 -6.60 -5.37
CA ALA A 44 -5.84 -7.15 -6.57
C ALA A 44 -6.12 -8.68 -6.52
N PRO A 45 -5.18 -9.57 -6.11
CA PRO A 45 -5.47 -10.99 -5.92
C PRO A 45 -6.14 -11.33 -4.57
N HIS A 46 -6.06 -10.45 -3.56
CA HIS A 46 -6.71 -10.65 -2.24
C HIS A 46 -8.18 -10.18 -2.22
N ASP A 47 -8.57 -9.23 -3.06
CA ASP A 47 -9.94 -8.74 -3.23
C ASP A 47 -10.84 -9.83 -3.89
N ASP A 48 -10.27 -10.62 -4.80
CA ASP A 48 -10.95 -11.79 -5.39
C ASP A 48 -11.23 -12.90 -4.34
N ALA A 49 -10.35 -13.02 -3.32
CA ALA A 49 -10.55 -13.94 -2.19
C ALA A 49 -11.50 -13.38 -1.11
N SER A 50 -11.74 -12.07 -1.08
CA SER A 50 -12.62 -11.41 -0.12
C SER A 50 -14.08 -11.33 -0.61
N ALA A 51 -14.32 -11.56 -1.90
CA ALA A 51 -15.64 -11.46 -2.52
C ALA A 51 -16.58 -12.67 -2.26
N TRP A 52 -16.14 -13.72 -1.55
CA TRP A 52 -16.96 -14.91 -1.27
C TRP A 52 -17.08 -15.18 0.22
N ASN A 53 -18.03 -14.52 0.87
CA ASN A 53 -18.74 -15.13 1.99
C ASN A 53 -20.17 -14.57 2.09
N ASP A 54 -21.05 -15.02 1.19
CA ASP A 54 -22.48 -15.19 1.45
C ASP A 54 -22.84 -16.67 1.25
#